data_AF-A0A8D8T381-F1
#
_entry.id   AF-A0A8D8T381-F1
#
_cell.length_a   1.000
_cell.length_b   1.000
_cell.length_c   1.000
_cell.angle_alpha   90.00
_cell.angle_beta   90.00
_cell.angle_gamma   90.00
#
_symmetry.space_group_name_H-M   'P 1'
#
loop_
_entity.id
_entity.type
_entity.pdbx_description
1 polymer ?
#
loop_
_entity_poly.entity_id
_entity_poly.type
_entity_poly.pdbx_seq_one_letter_code
_entity_poly.pdbx_strand_id
1 'polypeptide(L)'
;GLFSIDKAFFERLGTYDSGFGIWGAENLELSFKTWMCGGTLEIVPCSHVGHIFRKRFPYYPFNGSTGINVMKRNSVRLAEVWLDEYKYYFYEKIGHNLGDFGNVTSRLEIRKKLQCKSFKWYLDNIFPELFIPGDAVTSGAIGNDWSGLCIDSACCKSTDWRKPVGLYPCHKQGGNQFWMISKQGEIRRDEPCLDFTGGEIILYPCHGRKGDQYFEFDYKNKRIKIGVRNQCLAISKDKKRLTVNECNANDATQNWEIQSLEDKRVATHR
;
A
#
# COMPACT_ATOMS: atom_id res chain seq x y z
N GLY A 1 -11.16 -5.95 18.35
CA GLY A 1 -11.42 -7.10 19.21
C GLY A 1 -11.36 -6.74 20.67
N LEU A 2 -10.20 -6.25 21.16
CA LEU A 2 -10.01 -5.90 22.55
C LEU A 2 -9.63 -4.43 22.64
N PHE A 3 -10.39 -3.66 23.40
CA PHE A 3 -10.14 -2.24 23.70
C PHE A 3 -10.98 -1.86 24.91
N SER A 4 -10.67 -0.72 25.53
CA SER A 4 -11.52 -0.08 26.52
C SER A 4 -11.86 1.32 26.02
N ILE A 5 -13.11 1.74 26.22
CA ILE A 5 -13.60 3.05 25.79
C ILE A 5 -14.61 3.55 26.83
N ASP A 6 -14.61 4.85 27.08
CA ASP A 6 -15.69 5.45 27.87
C ASP A 6 -17.04 5.28 27.15
N LYS A 7 -18.07 4.88 27.91
CA LYS A 7 -19.40 4.60 27.34
C LYS A 7 -20.00 5.84 26.69
N ALA A 8 -19.92 6.99 27.37
CA ALA A 8 -20.51 8.23 26.85
C ALA A 8 -19.80 8.71 25.59
N PHE A 9 -18.47 8.55 25.53
CA PHE A 9 -17.68 8.82 24.32
C PHE A 9 -18.05 7.87 23.18
N PHE A 10 -18.21 6.56 23.44
CA PHE A 10 -18.62 5.60 22.42
C PHE A 10 -20.02 5.88 21.85
N GLU A 11 -20.97 6.27 22.72
CA GLU A 11 -22.31 6.70 22.32
C GLU A 11 -22.26 8.02 21.51
N ARG A 12 -21.40 8.97 21.91
CA ARG A 12 -21.18 10.23 21.19
C ARG A 12 -20.68 10.00 19.77
N LEU A 13 -19.78 9.02 19.57
CA LEU A 13 -19.28 8.62 18.23
C LEU A 13 -20.34 7.90 17.39
N GLY A 14 -21.55 7.66 17.93
CA GLY A 14 -22.63 6.97 17.26
C GLY A 14 -22.44 5.46 17.21
N THR A 15 -21.74 4.90 18.20
CA THR A 15 -21.41 3.47 18.36
C THR A 15 -20.83 2.86 17.08
N TYR A 16 -21.00 1.57 16.81
CA TYR A 16 -20.66 0.99 15.51
C TYR A 16 -21.70 1.35 14.44
N ASP A 17 -21.30 1.35 13.17
CA ASP A 17 -22.26 1.40 12.06
C ASP A 17 -23.21 0.19 12.13
N SER A 18 -24.47 0.45 12.47
CA SER A 18 -25.52 -0.59 12.53
C SER A 18 -25.81 -1.24 11.18
N GLY A 19 -25.34 -0.62 10.09
CA GLY A 19 -25.36 -1.21 8.76
C GLY A 19 -24.25 -2.21 8.50
N PHE A 20 -23.23 -2.35 9.35
CA PHE A 20 -22.23 -3.41 9.19
C PHE A 20 -22.83 -4.79 9.46
N GLY A 21 -22.51 -5.73 8.58
CA GLY A 21 -22.85 -7.14 8.78
C GLY A 21 -21.71 -7.89 9.43
N ILE A 22 -22.01 -8.77 10.38
CA ILE A 22 -21.14 -9.82 10.97
C ILE A 22 -19.71 -9.38 11.33
N TRP A 23 -18.81 -9.29 10.34
CA TRP A 23 -17.38 -9.06 10.54
C TRP A 23 -16.74 -8.27 9.41
N GLY A 24 -15.81 -7.38 9.77
CA GLY A 24 -14.93 -6.67 8.85
C GLY A 24 -15.18 -5.17 8.85
N ALA A 25 -14.08 -4.40 8.79
CA ALA A 25 -14.01 -2.94 8.74
C ALA A 25 -14.44 -2.20 10.03
N GLU A 26 -15.05 -2.85 11.01
CA GLU A 26 -15.52 -2.19 12.24
C GLU A 26 -14.39 -1.59 13.07
N ASN A 27 -13.23 -2.25 13.07
CA ASN A 27 -12.03 -1.76 13.73
C ASN A 27 -11.46 -0.50 13.06
N LEU A 28 -11.46 -0.44 11.72
CA LEU A 28 -11.02 0.73 10.98
C LEU A 28 -11.99 1.89 11.16
N GLU A 29 -13.29 1.62 11.13
CA GLU A 29 -14.33 2.63 11.29
C GLU A 29 -14.25 3.33 12.65
N LEU A 30 -14.13 2.56 13.72
CA LEU A 30 -13.98 3.11 15.06
C LEU A 30 -12.65 3.88 15.22
N SER A 31 -11.58 3.42 14.57
CA SER A 31 -10.29 4.12 14.57
C SER A 31 -10.40 5.49 13.89
N PHE A 32 -11.00 5.55 12.71
CA PHE A 32 -11.20 6.81 11.97
C PHE A 32 -12.12 7.77 12.72
N LYS A 33 -13.24 7.28 13.26
CA LYS A 33 -14.11 8.07 14.14
C LYS A 33 -13.33 8.68 15.31
N THR A 34 -12.56 7.85 16.01
CA THR A 34 -11.84 8.29 17.20
C THR A 34 -10.85 9.39 16.85
N TRP A 35 -9.96 9.15 15.89
CA TRP A 35 -8.95 10.14 15.48
C TRP A 35 -9.54 11.40 14.86
N MET A 36 -10.48 11.25 13.94
CA MET A 36 -11.00 12.38 13.15
C MET A 36 -12.04 13.18 13.93
N CYS A 37 -12.67 12.65 14.97
CA CYS A 37 -13.73 13.31 15.75
C CYS A 37 -13.30 13.68 17.19
N GLY A 38 -11.99 13.89 17.40
CA GLY A 38 -11.45 14.51 18.62
C GLY A 38 -11.12 13.57 19.77
N GLY A 39 -10.84 12.30 19.49
CA GLY A 39 -10.24 11.35 20.44
C GLY A 39 -8.84 10.89 19.99
N THR A 40 -8.27 9.97 20.76
CA THR A 40 -6.98 9.34 20.49
C THR A 40 -7.11 7.82 20.61
N LEU A 41 -6.25 7.09 19.91
CA LEU A 41 -6.17 5.63 20.01
C LEU A 41 -4.79 5.22 20.51
N GLU A 42 -4.76 4.51 21.63
CA GLU A 42 -3.52 4.19 22.35
C GLU A 42 -3.37 2.69 22.58
N ILE A 43 -2.15 2.20 22.44
CA ILE A 43 -1.76 0.85 22.87
C ILE A 43 -1.00 1.02 24.18
N VAL A 44 -1.55 0.49 25.29
CA VAL A 44 -0.93 0.59 26.62
C VAL A 44 -0.02 -0.62 26.86
N PRO A 45 1.32 -0.48 26.83
CA PRO A 45 2.24 -1.62 26.89
C PRO A 45 2.19 -2.38 28.22
N CYS A 46 1.66 -1.76 29.29
CA CYS A 46 1.53 -2.41 30.61
C CYS A 46 0.29 -3.31 30.71
N SER A 47 -0.68 -3.21 29.80
CA SER A 47 -1.94 -3.96 29.83
C SER A 47 -1.90 -5.12 28.83
N HIS A 48 -1.77 -6.35 29.34
CA HIS A 48 -1.61 -7.54 28.52
C HIS A 48 -2.87 -8.41 28.48
N VAL A 49 -3.30 -8.79 27.28
CA VAL A 49 -4.34 -9.80 27.07
C VAL A 49 -3.92 -10.74 25.96
N GLY A 50 -3.91 -12.05 26.23
CA GLY A 50 -3.61 -13.07 25.23
C GLY A 50 -4.79 -13.31 24.28
N HIS A 51 -4.55 -13.35 22.98
CA HIS A 51 -5.54 -13.69 21.97
C HIS A 51 -5.06 -14.86 21.11
N ILE A 52 -5.88 -15.90 20.97
CA ILE A 52 -5.57 -17.08 20.14
C ILE A 52 -5.92 -16.75 18.68
N PHE A 53 -4.90 -16.47 17.87
CA PHE A 53 -5.07 -16.24 16.44
C PHE A 53 -5.44 -17.55 15.72
N ARG A 54 -6.44 -17.48 14.83
CA ARG A 54 -6.92 -18.60 14.03
C ARG A 54 -6.59 -18.36 12.57
N LYS A 55 -6.26 -19.44 11.84
CA LYS A 55 -5.97 -19.36 10.39
C LYS A 55 -7.22 -19.23 9.52
N ARG A 56 -8.38 -19.66 10.02
CA ARG A 56 -9.66 -19.67 9.30
C ARG A 56 -10.80 -19.33 10.24
N PHE A 57 -11.83 -18.67 9.73
CA PHE A 57 -13.06 -18.43 10.46
C PHE A 57 -13.78 -19.77 10.70
N PRO A 58 -14.16 -20.10 11.94
CA PRO A 58 -14.83 -21.35 12.25
C PRO A 58 -16.33 -21.33 11.94
N TYR A 59 -16.90 -20.18 11.57
CA TYR A 59 -18.32 -20.00 11.31
C TYR A 59 -18.60 -20.00 9.80
N TYR A 60 -19.59 -20.82 9.39
CA TYR A 60 -20.07 -20.91 8.01
C TYR A 60 -20.77 -19.61 7.59
N PRO A 61 -20.81 -19.25 6.28
CA PRO A 61 -21.66 -18.17 5.81
C PRO A 61 -23.13 -18.45 6.15
N PHE A 62 -23.69 -17.66 7.07
CA PHE A 62 -25.12 -17.66 7.34
C PHE A 62 -25.87 -17.04 6.15
N ASN A 63 -26.94 -17.70 5.67
CA ASN A 63 -27.87 -17.21 4.65
C ASN A 63 -27.29 -16.97 3.23
N GLY A 64 -26.45 -17.88 2.70
CA GLY A 64 -26.03 -17.82 1.29
C GLY A 64 -25.15 -16.61 0.91
N SER A 65 -24.91 -15.70 1.85
CA SER A 65 -23.99 -14.58 1.72
C SER A 65 -22.60 -15.09 2.02
N THR A 66 -21.76 -15.26 1.00
CA THR A 66 -20.35 -15.57 1.24
C THR A 66 -19.76 -14.47 2.12
N GLY A 67 -19.03 -14.82 3.20
CA GLY A 67 -18.46 -13.82 4.14
C GLY A 67 -17.59 -12.76 3.46
N ILE A 68 -17.06 -13.08 2.28
CA ILE A 68 -16.35 -12.15 1.37
C ILE A 68 -17.24 -10.98 0.93
N ASN A 69 -18.51 -11.23 0.62
CA ASN A 69 -19.45 -10.19 0.21
C ASN A 69 -19.77 -9.24 1.37
N VAL A 70 -19.90 -9.77 2.59
CA VAL A 70 -20.15 -8.96 3.80
C VAL A 70 -18.97 -8.03 4.12
N MET A 71 -17.74 -8.56 4.11
CA MET A 71 -16.55 -7.75 4.34
C MET A 71 -16.42 -6.62 3.31
N LYS A 72 -16.60 -6.94 2.03
CA LYS A 72 -16.57 -5.94 0.95
C LYS A 72 -17.62 -4.86 1.19
N ARG A 73 -18.85 -5.27 1.51
CA ARG A 73 -19.96 -4.36 1.80
C ARG A 73 -19.62 -3.41 2.95
N ASN A 74 -19.10 -3.91 4.07
CA ASN A 74 -18.70 -3.08 5.22
C ASN A 74 -17.57 -2.12 4.85
N SER A 75 -16.56 -2.58 4.10
CA SER A 75 -15.46 -1.73 3.64
C SER A 75 -15.93 -0.61 2.71
N VAL A 76 -16.90 -0.87 1.83
CA VAL A 76 -17.50 0.18 0.97
C VAL A 76 -18.26 1.20 1.81
N ARG A 77 -19.08 0.77 2.78
CA ARG A 77 -19.77 1.68 3.71
C ARG A 77 -18.78 2.58 4.47
N LEU A 78 -17.70 2.00 5.00
CA LEU A 78 -16.63 2.75 5.65
C LEU A 78 -15.98 3.76 4.69
N ALA A 79 -15.67 3.31 3.46
CA ALA A 79 -15.03 4.15 2.46
C ALA A 79 -15.88 5.36 2.07
N GLU A 80 -17.17 5.16 1.87
CA GLU A 80 -18.12 6.23 1.53
C GLU A 80 -18.26 7.27 2.64
N VAL A 81 -18.11 6.87 3.91
CA VAL A 81 -18.29 7.77 5.05
C VAL A 81 -17.00 8.44 5.48
N TRP A 82 -15.85 7.76 5.40
CA TRP A 82 -14.63 8.17 6.12
C TRP A 82 -13.41 8.44 5.25
N LEU A 83 -13.35 7.96 4.01
CA LEU A 83 -12.13 8.07 3.18
C LEU A 83 -12.11 9.27 2.23
N ASP A 84 -13.17 10.10 2.21
CA ASP A 84 -13.27 11.27 1.32
C ASP A 84 -12.90 10.94 -0.14
N GLU A 85 -12.03 11.71 -0.79
CA GLU A 85 -11.51 11.45 -2.14
C GLU A 85 -10.62 10.19 -2.23
N TYR A 86 -10.01 9.78 -1.12
CA TYR A 86 -9.09 8.63 -1.07
C TYR A 86 -9.80 7.28 -1.21
N LYS A 87 -11.14 7.25 -1.11
CA LYS A 87 -11.93 6.05 -1.43
C LYS A 87 -11.69 5.53 -2.86
N TYR A 88 -11.25 6.41 -3.77
CA TYR A 88 -10.86 6.04 -5.13
C TYR A 88 -9.79 4.93 -5.17
N TYR A 89 -8.79 5.01 -4.30
CA TYR A 89 -7.73 3.99 -4.21
C TYR A 89 -8.29 2.61 -3.83
N PHE A 90 -9.26 2.60 -2.92
CA PHE A 90 -9.97 1.39 -2.55
C PHE A 90 -10.86 0.88 -3.71
N TYR A 91 -11.51 1.77 -4.45
CA TYR A 91 -12.38 1.40 -5.58
C TYR A 91 -11.60 0.73 -6.71
N GLU A 92 -10.41 1.24 -7.05
CA GLU A 92 -9.52 0.58 -8.01
C GLU A 92 -9.19 -0.87 -7.59
N LYS A 93 -8.95 -1.11 -6.30
CA LYS A 93 -8.64 -2.47 -5.78
C LYS A 93 -9.80 -3.46 -5.87
N ILE A 94 -11.05 -2.97 -5.81
CA ILE A 94 -12.25 -3.81 -5.94
C ILE A 94 -12.82 -3.79 -7.36
N GLY A 95 -12.08 -3.22 -8.33
CA GLY A 95 -12.49 -3.12 -9.74
C GLY A 95 -13.72 -2.24 -9.95
N HIS A 96 -13.88 -1.18 -9.13
CA HIS A 96 -15.03 -0.26 -9.11
C HIS A 96 -16.40 -0.92 -8.92
N ASN A 97 -16.43 -2.20 -8.57
CA ASN A 97 -17.67 -2.89 -8.24
C ASN A 97 -18.01 -2.61 -6.78
N LEU A 98 -18.82 -1.58 -6.52
CA LEU A 98 -19.21 -1.24 -5.15
C LEU A 98 -20.22 -2.24 -4.55
N GLY A 99 -21.08 -2.83 -5.39
CA GLY A 99 -22.22 -3.63 -4.94
C GLY A 99 -23.26 -2.80 -4.18
N ASP A 100 -24.27 -3.47 -3.62
CA ASP A 100 -25.21 -2.83 -2.70
C ASP A 100 -24.63 -2.78 -1.28
N PHE A 101 -24.39 -1.57 -0.79
CA PHE A 101 -23.88 -1.30 0.54
C PHE A 101 -24.91 -0.63 1.46
N GLY A 102 -26.13 -0.40 0.98
CA GLY A 102 -27.21 0.24 1.71
C GLY A 102 -26.98 1.73 2.03
N ASN A 103 -27.94 2.33 2.74
CA ASN A 103 -27.91 3.75 3.09
C ASN A 103 -26.83 4.06 4.17
N VAL A 104 -26.06 5.13 3.97
CA VAL A 104 -25.03 5.64 4.91
C VAL A 104 -25.31 7.06 5.43
N THR A 105 -26.47 7.64 5.11
CA THR A 105 -26.86 9.02 5.45
C THR A 105 -26.71 9.31 6.94
N SER A 106 -27.20 8.42 7.82
CA SER A 106 -27.10 8.63 9.27
C SER A 106 -25.65 8.69 9.77
N ARG A 107 -24.73 8.00 9.09
CA ARG A 107 -23.30 8.00 9.44
C ARG A 107 -22.63 9.30 9.00
N LEU A 108 -22.98 9.79 7.80
CA LEU A 108 -22.54 11.09 7.29
C LEU A 108 -23.04 12.25 8.18
N GLU A 109 -24.28 12.17 8.66
CA GLU A 109 -24.86 13.17 9.57
C GLU A 109 -24.12 13.23 10.90
N ILE A 110 -23.73 12.08 11.48
CA ILE A 110 -22.92 12.03 12.70
C ILE A 110 -21.56 12.68 12.45
N ARG A 111 -20.89 12.34 11.35
CA ARG A 111 -19.60 12.93 10.98
C ARG A 111 -19.68 14.46 10.87
N LYS A 112 -20.76 14.96 10.25
CA LYS A 112 -21.04 16.40 10.13
C LYS A 112 -21.35 17.03 11.49
N LYS A 113 -22.21 16.42 12.31
CA LYS A 113 -22.62 16.92 13.63
C LYS A 113 -21.43 17.05 14.58
N LEU A 114 -20.50 16.09 14.54
CA LEU A 114 -19.29 16.09 15.36
C LEU A 114 -18.16 16.97 14.79
N GLN A 115 -18.37 17.58 13.62
CA GLN A 115 -17.38 18.41 12.93
C GLN A 115 -16.03 17.68 12.76
N CYS A 116 -16.09 16.39 12.40
CA CYS A 116 -14.89 15.58 12.26
C CYS A 116 -13.98 16.12 11.15
N LYS A 117 -12.67 15.90 11.32
CA LYS A 117 -11.63 16.25 10.35
C LYS A 117 -11.77 15.43 9.05
N SER A 118 -11.09 15.89 8.00
CA SER A 118 -10.99 15.17 6.73
C SER A 118 -10.04 13.97 6.82
N PHE A 119 -10.17 13.02 5.91
CA PHE A 119 -9.25 11.90 5.80
C PHE A 119 -7.84 12.38 5.41
N LYS A 120 -7.74 13.44 4.59
CA LYS A 120 -6.46 14.12 4.36
C LYS A 120 -5.79 14.56 5.66
N TRP A 121 -6.53 15.20 6.57
CA TRP A 121 -5.98 15.58 7.87
C TRP A 121 -5.49 14.36 8.66
N TYR A 122 -6.23 13.25 8.63
CA TYR A 122 -5.80 11.99 9.25
C TYR A 122 -4.46 11.49 8.66
N LEU A 123 -4.33 11.48 7.33
CA LEU A 123 -3.08 11.08 6.67
C LEU A 123 -1.93 12.02 7.02
N ASP A 124 -2.15 13.33 7.00
CA ASP A 124 -1.08 14.31 7.25
C ASP A 124 -0.62 14.34 8.73
N ASN A 125 -1.51 14.01 9.69
CA ASN A 125 -1.25 14.23 11.12
C ASN A 125 -1.17 12.94 11.96
N ILE A 126 -1.86 11.88 11.56
CA ILE A 126 -1.98 10.64 12.34
C ILE A 126 -1.22 9.48 11.69
N PHE A 127 -1.26 9.38 10.36
CA PHE A 127 -0.55 8.30 9.65
C PHE A 127 0.27 8.79 8.43
N PRO A 128 1.20 9.75 8.63
CA PRO A 128 1.97 10.39 7.55
C PRO A 128 2.97 9.46 6.86
N GLU A 129 3.32 8.34 7.49
CA GLU A 129 4.18 7.32 6.91
C GLU A 129 3.46 6.41 5.90
N LEU A 130 2.12 6.48 5.81
CA LEU A 130 1.38 5.73 4.81
C LEU A 130 1.70 6.25 3.40
N PHE A 131 2.25 5.38 2.57
CA PHE A 131 2.48 5.71 1.17
C PHE A 131 1.17 5.73 0.38
N ILE A 132 0.92 6.86 -0.28
CA ILE A 132 -0.23 7.06 -1.17
C ILE A 132 0.29 7.00 -2.61
N PRO A 133 -0.28 6.15 -3.49
CA PRO A 133 0.22 6.04 -4.87
C PRO A 133 0.26 7.36 -5.65
N GLY A 134 -0.63 8.31 -5.37
CA GLY A 134 -0.62 9.65 -5.97
C GLY A 134 0.61 10.50 -5.61
N ASP A 135 1.30 10.19 -4.52
CA ASP A 135 2.52 10.87 -4.09
C ASP A 135 3.79 10.35 -4.77
N ALA A 136 3.67 9.35 -5.66
CA ALA A 136 4.81 8.80 -6.39
C ALA A 136 5.48 9.89 -7.26
N VAL A 137 6.80 10.02 -7.11
CA VAL A 137 7.62 10.94 -7.91
C VAL A 137 7.48 10.60 -9.38
N THR A 138 7.56 9.30 -9.68
CA THR A 138 7.29 8.75 -10.99
C THR A 138 6.90 7.27 -10.85
N SER A 139 6.34 6.72 -11.93
CA SER A 139 5.88 5.34 -11.98
C SER A 139 5.95 4.80 -13.39
N GLY A 140 6.12 3.49 -13.52
CA GLY A 140 6.18 2.84 -14.83
C GLY A 140 6.96 1.53 -14.79
N ALA A 141 7.31 1.04 -15.98
CA ALA A 141 8.23 -0.09 -16.12
C ALA A 141 9.68 0.38 -16.09
N ILE A 142 10.52 -0.31 -15.32
CA ILE A 142 11.95 -0.03 -15.23
C ILE A 142 12.66 -0.97 -16.21
N GLY A 143 13.01 -0.45 -17.39
CA GLY A 143 13.60 -1.21 -18.49
C GLY A 143 15.08 -0.94 -18.69
N ASN A 144 15.80 -1.92 -19.24
CA ASN A 144 17.19 -1.79 -19.67
C ASN A 144 17.31 -2.02 -21.18
N ASP A 145 17.70 -0.98 -21.92
CA ASP A 145 17.73 -1.00 -23.39
C ASP A 145 18.70 -2.03 -23.97
N TRP A 146 19.85 -2.26 -23.31
CA TRP A 146 20.85 -3.23 -23.77
C TRP A 146 20.32 -4.67 -23.77
N SER A 147 19.52 -5.02 -22.77
CA SER A 147 18.95 -6.35 -22.63
C SER A 147 17.60 -6.51 -23.30
N GLY A 148 16.81 -5.44 -23.42
CA GLY A 148 15.39 -5.47 -23.75
C GLY A 148 14.50 -6.01 -22.62
N LEU A 149 15.04 -6.10 -21.40
CA LEU A 149 14.35 -6.66 -20.23
C LEU A 149 13.94 -5.57 -19.25
N CYS A 150 12.85 -5.83 -18.53
CA CYS A 150 12.31 -5.00 -17.48
C CYS A 150 12.42 -5.71 -16.13
N ILE A 151 12.55 -4.93 -15.06
CA ILE A 151 12.41 -5.43 -13.68
C ILE A 151 11.01 -5.99 -13.53
N ASP A 152 10.92 -7.28 -13.24
CA ASP A 152 9.69 -8.04 -13.19
C ASP A 152 9.70 -8.95 -11.96
N SER A 153 8.60 -8.97 -11.22
CA SER A 153 8.47 -9.90 -10.12
C SER A 153 7.02 -10.22 -9.86
N ALA A 154 6.69 -11.46 -9.50
CA ALA A 154 5.39 -11.73 -8.90
C ALA A 154 5.29 -10.95 -7.58
N CYS A 155 4.17 -10.25 -7.37
CA CYS A 155 3.96 -9.44 -6.18
C CYS A 155 2.80 -9.96 -5.35
N CYS A 156 2.69 -9.38 -4.16
CA CYS A 156 1.41 -9.22 -3.49
C CYS A 156 0.79 -10.49 -2.89
N LYS A 157 1.51 -11.62 -2.92
CA LYS A 157 1.32 -12.72 -1.98
C LYS A 157 2.51 -12.78 -1.04
N SER A 158 2.29 -13.05 0.25
CA SER A 158 3.37 -13.17 1.25
C SER A 158 4.43 -14.22 0.85
N THR A 159 4.05 -15.21 0.03
CA THR A 159 4.96 -16.23 -0.50
C THR A 159 5.99 -15.68 -1.48
N ASP A 160 5.78 -14.50 -2.04
CA ASP A 160 6.70 -13.89 -3.02
C ASP A 160 7.68 -12.92 -2.37
N TRP A 161 7.54 -12.73 -1.06
CA TRP A 161 8.42 -11.90 -0.26
C TRP A 161 9.72 -12.65 -0.02
N ARG A 162 10.83 -11.92 0.04
CA ARG A 162 12.19 -12.45 0.19
C ARG A 162 12.67 -13.35 -0.95
N LYS A 163 11.95 -13.37 -2.08
CA LYS A 163 12.44 -13.97 -3.32
C LYS A 163 13.23 -12.95 -4.13
N PRO A 164 14.26 -13.39 -4.87
CA PRO A 164 14.94 -12.53 -5.83
C PRO A 164 13.96 -11.94 -6.85
N VAL A 165 14.15 -10.65 -7.14
CA VAL A 165 13.42 -9.94 -8.19
C VAL A 165 14.02 -10.34 -9.54
N GLY A 166 13.14 -10.63 -10.49
CA GLY A 166 13.48 -11.18 -11.79
C GLY A 166 13.60 -10.11 -12.88
N LEU A 167 13.87 -10.63 -14.07
CA LEU A 167 13.88 -9.90 -15.32
C LEU A 167 12.95 -10.61 -16.30
N TYR A 168 12.19 -9.84 -17.07
CA TYR A 168 11.31 -10.38 -18.11
C TYR A 168 11.27 -9.43 -19.31
N PRO A 169 11.00 -9.91 -20.54
CA PRO A 169 10.76 -9.04 -21.67
C PRO A 169 9.75 -7.93 -21.33
N CYS A 170 10.11 -6.68 -21.64
CA CYS A 170 9.25 -5.54 -21.38
C CYS A 170 7.94 -5.67 -22.18
N HIS A 171 6.80 -5.74 -21.50
CA HIS A 171 5.50 -5.98 -22.15
C HIS A 171 4.53 -4.81 -22.08
N LYS A 172 4.84 -3.75 -21.31
CA LYS A 172 4.02 -2.51 -21.20
C LYS A 172 2.57 -2.71 -20.74
N GLN A 173 2.28 -3.80 -20.04
CA GLN A 173 0.92 -4.11 -19.53
C GLN A 173 0.75 -3.72 -18.04
N GLY A 174 1.74 -3.07 -17.45
CA GLY A 174 1.77 -2.82 -16.00
C GLY A 174 1.95 -4.13 -15.22
N GLY A 175 1.07 -4.36 -14.22
CA GLY A 175 1.09 -5.58 -13.42
C GLY A 175 2.44 -5.84 -12.75
N ASN A 176 3.08 -6.96 -13.08
CA ASN A 176 4.36 -7.35 -12.49
C ASN A 176 5.53 -6.40 -12.88
N GLN A 177 5.37 -5.59 -13.92
CA GLN A 177 6.38 -4.61 -14.36
C GLN A 177 6.05 -3.18 -13.93
N PHE A 178 4.94 -2.94 -13.23
CA PHE A 178 4.61 -1.60 -12.77
C PHE A 178 5.28 -1.32 -11.42
N TRP A 179 6.10 -0.27 -11.36
CA TRP A 179 6.79 0.17 -10.15
C TRP A 179 6.47 1.64 -9.87
N MET A 180 6.40 2.00 -8.58
CA MET A 180 6.26 3.38 -8.11
C MET A 180 7.52 3.79 -7.35
N ILE A 181 7.96 5.02 -7.53
CA ILE A 181 9.10 5.58 -6.80
C ILE A 181 8.61 6.56 -5.76
N SER A 182 8.88 6.27 -4.48
CA SER A 182 8.49 7.13 -3.38
C SER A 182 9.40 8.35 -3.26
N LYS A 183 8.92 9.41 -2.60
CA LYS A 183 9.72 10.60 -2.28
C LYS A 183 10.94 10.27 -1.39
N GLN A 184 10.89 9.13 -0.71
CA GLN A 184 11.95 8.61 0.16
C GLN A 184 13.00 7.78 -0.60
N GLY A 185 12.84 7.61 -1.92
CA GLY A 185 13.77 6.86 -2.76
C GLY A 185 13.52 5.35 -2.74
N GLU A 186 12.32 4.88 -2.39
CA GLU A 186 12.00 3.45 -2.47
C GLU A 186 11.40 3.11 -3.84
N ILE A 187 11.80 1.99 -4.43
CA ILE A 187 11.14 1.41 -5.61
C ILE A 187 10.15 0.36 -5.11
N ARG A 188 8.85 0.59 -5.30
CA ARG A 188 7.81 -0.18 -4.60
C ARG A 188 6.63 -0.59 -5.46
N ARG A 189 5.88 -1.57 -4.96
CA ARG A 189 4.58 -2.01 -5.48
C ARG A 189 3.62 -2.23 -4.34
N ASP A 190 2.84 -1.19 -4.03
CA ASP A 190 2.00 -1.15 -2.85
C ASP A 190 2.82 -1.34 -1.56
N GLU A 191 2.77 -2.53 -0.93
CA GLU A 191 3.42 -2.86 0.34
C GLU A 191 4.90 -3.28 0.23
N PRO A 192 5.31 -4.14 -0.73
CA PRO A 192 6.72 -4.50 -0.90
C PRO A 192 7.53 -3.45 -1.67
N CYS A 193 8.77 -3.28 -1.23
CA CYS A 193 9.82 -2.49 -1.84
C CYS A 193 10.92 -3.42 -2.38
N LEU A 194 11.69 -2.94 -3.38
CA LEU A 194 12.99 -3.50 -3.68
C LEU A 194 13.90 -3.32 -2.46
N ASP A 195 14.72 -4.34 -2.19
CA ASP A 195 15.59 -4.38 -1.02
C ASP A 195 16.89 -5.10 -1.38
N PHE A 196 18.02 -4.47 -1.11
CA PHE A 196 19.34 -5.02 -1.40
C PHE A 196 19.96 -5.70 -0.17
N THR A 197 20.01 -7.03 -0.21
CA THR A 197 20.52 -7.85 0.91
C THR A 197 22.05 -7.88 1.02
N GLY A 198 22.77 -7.15 0.15
CA GLY A 198 24.23 -7.25 0.00
C GLY A 198 24.69 -8.23 -1.09
N GLY A 199 23.77 -9.03 -1.65
CA GLY A 199 24.05 -9.93 -2.77
C GLY A 199 22.97 -9.90 -3.86
N GLU A 200 21.70 -9.87 -3.46
CA GLU A 200 20.56 -9.93 -4.38
C GLU A 200 19.57 -8.80 -4.08
N ILE A 201 18.77 -8.46 -5.10
CA ILE A 201 17.59 -7.59 -4.94
C ILE A 201 16.39 -8.47 -4.71
N ILE A 202 15.70 -8.28 -3.60
CA ILE A 202 14.50 -9.02 -3.22
C ILE A 202 13.29 -8.07 -3.06
N LEU A 203 12.10 -8.65 -2.90
CA LEU A 203 10.97 -7.93 -2.33
C LEU A 203 10.96 -8.04 -0.80
N TYR A 204 10.90 -6.90 -0.11
CA TYR A 204 10.81 -6.83 1.34
C TYR A 204 9.80 -5.75 1.75
N PRO A 205 9.16 -5.80 2.94
CA PRO A 205 8.27 -4.72 3.36
C PRO A 205 9.00 -3.38 3.34
N CYS A 206 8.35 -2.38 2.73
CA CYS A 206 8.84 -1.01 2.75
C CYS A 206 8.98 -0.53 4.20
N HIS A 207 10.17 -0.06 4.58
CA HIS A 207 10.43 0.35 5.96
C HIS A 207 10.82 1.82 6.12
N GLY A 208 11.03 2.58 5.05
CA GLY A 208 11.33 4.02 5.13
C GLY A 208 12.68 4.39 5.76
N ARG A 209 13.44 3.40 6.26
CA ARG A 209 14.77 3.58 6.91
C ARG A 209 15.93 3.87 5.95
N LYS A 210 15.65 4.05 4.65
CA LYS A 210 16.66 4.19 3.59
C LYS A 210 17.59 2.96 3.52
N GLY A 211 18.90 3.16 3.36
CA GLY A 211 19.90 2.09 3.39
C GLY A 211 19.80 1.15 2.19
N ASP A 212 19.49 -0.11 2.48
CA ASP A 212 19.24 -1.22 1.54
C ASP A 212 17.96 -1.04 0.69
N GLN A 213 17.03 -0.19 1.13
CA GLN A 213 15.83 0.19 0.35
C GLN A 213 15.91 1.59 -0.28
N TYR A 214 17.08 2.24 -0.24
CA TYR A 214 17.27 3.55 -0.86
C TYR A 214 17.84 3.42 -2.27
N PHE A 215 17.06 3.84 -3.26
CA PHE A 215 17.38 3.83 -4.67
C PHE A 215 17.30 5.25 -5.24
N GLU A 216 18.44 5.77 -5.67
CA GLU A 216 18.52 7.10 -6.27
C GLU A 216 18.57 6.97 -7.79
N PHE A 217 17.56 7.54 -8.45
CA PHE A 217 17.51 7.61 -9.91
C PHE A 217 18.31 8.80 -10.42
N ASP A 218 19.40 8.52 -11.13
CA ASP A 218 20.09 9.47 -11.98
C ASP A 218 19.46 9.43 -13.37
N TYR A 219 18.40 10.23 -13.57
CA TYR A 219 17.66 10.31 -14.83
C TYR A 219 18.53 10.76 -16.01
N LYS A 220 19.57 11.57 -15.76
CA LYS A 220 20.44 12.09 -16.81
C LYS A 220 21.36 11.00 -17.35
N ASN A 221 21.95 10.22 -16.45
CA ASN A 221 22.88 9.14 -16.81
C ASN A 221 22.20 7.77 -16.89
N LYS A 222 20.87 7.73 -16.76
CA LYS A 222 20.03 6.53 -16.76
C LYS A 222 20.53 5.47 -15.77
N ARG A 223 20.77 5.81 -14.52
CA ARG A 223 21.30 4.88 -13.50
C ARG A 223 20.45 4.84 -12.26
N ILE A 224 20.50 3.70 -11.58
CA ILE A 224 19.88 3.52 -10.26
C ILE A 224 21.00 3.20 -9.28
N LYS A 225 21.32 4.14 -8.39
CA LYS A 225 22.29 3.96 -7.31
C LYS A 225 21.61 3.38 -6.09
N ILE A 226 22.34 2.57 -5.32
CA ILE A 226 21.81 1.89 -4.13
C ILE A 226 22.53 2.40 -2.87
N GLY A 227 21.75 2.92 -1.92
CA GLY A 227 22.25 3.46 -0.67
C GLY A 227 23.16 4.68 -0.86
N VAL A 228 24.13 4.83 0.04
CA VAL A 228 25.16 5.90 0.01
C VAL A 228 26.49 5.44 -0.61
N ARG A 229 26.55 4.21 -1.15
CA ARG A 229 27.75 3.65 -1.77
C ARG A 229 27.75 3.96 -3.27
N ASN A 230 28.94 3.95 -3.90
CA ASN A 230 29.07 4.09 -5.36
C ASN A 230 28.69 2.78 -6.10
N GLN A 231 27.53 2.22 -5.75
CA GLN A 231 27.02 0.97 -6.29
C GLN A 231 25.76 1.22 -7.11
N CYS A 232 25.69 0.61 -8.29
CA CYS A 232 24.60 0.75 -9.25
C CYS A 232 23.93 -0.59 -9.49
N LEU A 233 22.61 -0.55 -9.66
CA LEU A 233 21.84 -1.69 -10.13
C LEU A 233 22.25 -2.03 -11.56
N ALA A 234 22.40 -3.32 -11.85
CA ALA A 234 22.85 -3.82 -13.14
C ALA A 234 22.16 -5.15 -13.50
N ILE A 235 22.16 -5.49 -14.78
CA ILE A 235 21.78 -6.83 -15.25
C ILE A 235 23.03 -7.70 -15.39
N SER A 236 22.96 -8.96 -14.95
CA SER A 236 24.06 -9.91 -15.18
C SER A 236 24.31 -10.12 -16.68
N LYS A 237 25.56 -10.36 -17.10
CA LYS A 237 25.90 -10.51 -18.53
C LYS A 237 25.14 -11.64 -19.24
N ASP A 238 24.76 -12.68 -18.51
CA ASP A 238 23.93 -13.79 -18.99
C ASP A 238 22.42 -13.48 -19.01
N LYS A 239 22.04 -12.24 -18.62
CA LYS A 239 20.67 -11.70 -18.57
C LYS A 239 19.71 -12.46 -17.65
N LYS A 240 20.23 -13.22 -16.68
CA LYS A 240 19.41 -14.07 -15.80
C LYS A 240 18.97 -13.41 -14.50
N ARG A 241 19.70 -12.42 -13.99
CA ARG A 241 19.43 -11.83 -12.69
C ARG A 241 19.85 -10.36 -12.59
N LEU A 242 19.26 -9.68 -11.62
CA LEU A 242 19.75 -8.39 -11.15
C LEU A 242 21.04 -8.57 -10.35
N THR A 243 21.92 -7.60 -10.47
CA THR A 243 23.21 -7.53 -9.77
C THR A 243 23.46 -6.11 -9.29
N VAL A 244 24.36 -5.95 -8.34
CA VAL A 244 24.76 -4.65 -7.81
C VAL A 244 26.28 -4.57 -7.92
N ASN A 245 26.75 -3.67 -8.77
CA ASN A 245 28.17 -3.53 -9.11
C ASN A 245 28.63 -2.09 -8.86
N GLU A 246 29.93 -1.83 -8.92
CA GLU A 246 30.42 -0.46 -8.93
C GLU A 246 29.85 0.33 -10.12
N CYS A 247 29.45 1.57 -9.87
CA CYS A 247 28.90 2.42 -10.91
C CYS A 247 29.95 2.72 -12.00
N ASN A 248 29.68 2.30 -13.24
CA ASN A 248 30.56 2.52 -14.39
C ASN A 248 29.83 3.18 -15.57
N ALA A 249 30.23 4.42 -15.88
CA ALA A 249 29.99 5.22 -17.09
C ALA A 249 29.49 4.48 -18.35
N ASN A 250 30.27 3.46 -18.71
CA ASN A 250 30.22 2.80 -20.01
C ASN A 250 29.53 1.44 -19.96
N ASP A 251 29.07 1.02 -18.78
CA ASP A 251 28.40 -0.26 -18.59
C ASP A 251 26.91 -0.16 -18.93
N ALA A 252 26.56 -0.60 -20.14
CA ALA A 252 25.18 -0.60 -20.63
C ALA A 252 24.24 -1.51 -19.81
N THR A 253 24.77 -2.45 -19.01
CA THR A 253 23.96 -3.25 -18.09
C THR A 253 23.39 -2.43 -16.93
N GLN A 254 23.94 -1.24 -16.67
CA GLN A 254 23.53 -0.30 -15.62
C GLN A 254 22.58 0.80 -16.13
N ASN A 255 22.21 0.77 -17.41
CA ASN A 255 21.36 1.78 -18.01
C ASN A 255 19.88 1.44 -17.80
N TRP A 256 19.16 2.24 -17.02
CA TRP A 256 17.76 2.04 -16.68
C TRP A 256 16.91 3.23 -17.12
N GLU A 257 15.77 2.94 -17.75
CA GLU A 257 14.79 3.92 -18.14
C GLU A 257 13.42 3.58 -17.57
N ILE A 258 12.70 4.60 -17.13
CA ILE A 258 11.32 4.44 -16.67
C ILE A 258 10.41 4.71 -17.86
N GLN A 259 9.83 3.64 -18.37
CA GLN A 259 8.80 3.72 -19.38
C GLN A 259 7.48 4.04 -18.68
N SER A 260 6.97 5.25 -18.89
CA SER A 260 5.70 5.68 -18.31
C SER A 260 4.61 4.69 -18.68
N LEU A 261 3.92 4.17 -17.67
CA LEU A 261 2.73 3.35 -17.81
C LEU A 261 1.60 4.08 -17.09
N GLU A 262 0.44 4.18 -17.74
CA GLU A 262 -0.74 4.74 -17.10
C GLU A 262 -1.23 3.79 -16.00
N ASP A 263 -1.18 4.25 -14.76
CA ASP A 263 -1.89 3.65 -13.64
C ASP A 263 -2.79 4.73 -13.04
N LYS A 264 -4.09 4.45 -13.05
CA LYS A 264 -5.11 5.39 -12.59
C LYS A 264 -4.90 5.82 -11.14
N ARG A 265 -4.30 4.96 -10.29
CA ARG A 265 -4.01 5.31 -8.89
C ARG A 265 -2.98 6.43 -8.78
N VAL A 266 -2.05 6.53 -9.73
CA VAL A 266 -1.02 7.58 -9.74
C VAL A 266 -1.52 8.84 -10.45
N ALA A 267 -2.39 8.69 -11.46
CA ALA A 267 -2.85 9.79 -12.29
C ALA A 267 -3.89 10.72 -11.62
N THR A 268 -4.73 10.19 -10.72
CA THR A 268 -5.95 10.89 -10.26
C THR A 268 -5.72 12.05 -9.28
N HIS A 269 -4.50 12.25 -8.76
CA HIS A 269 -4.21 13.27 -7.72
C HIS A 269 -2.90 14.04 -7.92
N ARG A 270 -2.42 14.16 -9.17
CA ARG A 270 -1.39 15.16 -9.51
C ARG A 270 -2.00 16.55 -9.70
#